data_AF-A0A2U0RXU8-F1
#
_entry.id   AF-A0A2U0RXU8-F1
#
_cell.length_a   1.000
_cell.length_b   1.000
_cell.length_c   1.000
_cell.angle_alpha   90.00
_cell.angle_beta   90.00
_cell.angle_gamma   90.00
#
_symmetry.space_group_name_H-M   'P 1'
#
loop_
_entity.id
_entity.type
_entity.pdbx_description
1 polymer ?
#
loop_
_entity_poly.entity_id
_entity_poly.type
_entity_poly.pdbx_seq_one_letter_code
_entity_poly.pdbx_strand_id
1 'polypeptide(L)'
;MPDTFRAKSWQHFKELAYSKNPKCVVYVIAQSVPARDHTGLKLILPVQGAQYIFTDTAKGDTMRRTGIPVRTDKKGSRFLTDEDVKRFLRTELQIKNLQIFSYWTA
;
A
#
# COMPACT_ATOMS: atom_id res chain seq x y z
N MET A 1 8.96 -21.66 2.54
CA MET A 1 8.44 -20.37 2.05
C MET A 1 7.81 -19.65 3.23
N PRO A 2 7.93 -18.32 3.36
CA PRO A 2 7.26 -17.59 4.44
C PRO A 2 5.74 -17.70 4.28
N ASP A 3 5.03 -17.87 5.39
CA ASP A 3 3.57 -17.92 5.39
C ASP A 3 2.99 -16.58 4.93
N THR A 4 1.89 -16.63 4.18
CA THR A 4 1.27 -15.43 3.60
C THR A 4 -0.13 -15.23 4.16
N PHE A 5 -0.32 -14.12 4.86
CA PHE A 5 -1.59 -13.75 5.48
C PHE A 5 -2.16 -12.49 4.83
N ARG A 6 -3.49 -12.40 4.72
CA ARG A 6 -4.19 -11.23 4.17
C ARG A 6 -4.83 -10.40 5.29
N ALA A 7 -4.51 -9.10 5.33
CA ALA A 7 -5.14 -8.15 6.24
C ALA A 7 -6.51 -7.70 5.71
N LYS A 8 -7.56 -8.04 6.47
CA LYS A 8 -8.98 -7.80 6.10
C LYS A 8 -9.45 -6.35 6.24
N SER A 9 -8.75 -5.50 7.00
CA SER A 9 -9.03 -4.06 7.13
C SER A 9 -7.71 -3.27 7.19
N TRP A 10 -7.78 -1.95 6.97
CA TRP A 10 -6.63 -1.07 7.20
C TRP A 10 -6.20 -1.10 8.66
N GLN A 11 -7.20 -1.06 9.56
CA GLN A 11 -7.00 -1.15 11.00
C GLN A 11 -6.26 -2.44 11.41
N HIS A 12 -6.65 -3.60 10.87
CA HIS A 12 -5.96 -4.87 11.12
C HIS A 12 -4.51 -4.83 10.60
N PHE A 13 -4.24 -4.20 9.46
CA PHE A 13 -2.87 -4.02 8.98
C PHE A 13 -2.04 -3.14 9.92
N LYS A 14 -2.62 -2.06 10.46
CA LYS A 14 -1.95 -1.20 11.45
C LYS A 14 -1.62 -1.98 12.73
N GLU A 15 -2.57 -2.74 13.26
CA GLU A 15 -2.37 -3.58 14.44
C GLU A 15 -1.24 -4.59 14.24
N LEU A 16 -1.17 -5.23 13.06
CA LEU A 16 -0.06 -6.12 12.69
C LEU A 16 1.27 -5.38 12.63
N ALA A 17 1.31 -4.18 12.04
CA ALA A 17 2.51 -3.37 11.97
C ALA A 17 3.01 -2.96 13.37
N TYR A 18 2.12 -2.55 14.27
CA TYR A 18 2.49 -2.22 15.65
C TYR A 18 2.94 -3.44 16.45
N SER A 19 2.20 -4.54 16.37
CA SER A 19 2.49 -5.77 17.11
C SER A 19 3.82 -6.40 16.68
N LYS A 20 4.13 -6.38 15.38
CA LYS A 20 5.32 -7.03 14.83
C LYS A 20 6.53 -6.11 14.72
N ASN A 21 6.35 -4.79 14.86
CA ASN A 21 7.40 -3.78 14.78
C ASN A 21 8.41 -4.03 13.62
N PRO A 22 7.92 -4.09 12.37
CA PRO A 22 8.72 -4.46 11.21
C PRO A 22 9.81 -3.41 10.92
N LYS A 23 10.91 -3.87 10.32
CA LYS A 23 11.98 -2.97 9.84
C LYS A 23 11.56 -2.19 8.59
N CYS A 24 10.70 -2.78 7.76
CA CYS A 24 10.25 -2.16 6.52
C CYS A 24 8.81 -2.51 6.13
N VAL A 25 8.24 -1.67 5.27
CA VAL A 25 7.02 -1.92 4.50
C VAL A 25 7.37 -1.82 3.03
N VAL A 26 6.90 -2.79 2.25
CA VAL A 26 7.03 -2.78 0.79
C VAL A 26 5.66 -2.45 0.19
N TYR A 27 5.61 -1.60 -0.83
CA TYR A 27 4.36 -1.31 -1.55
C TYR A 27 4.49 -1.51 -3.05
N VAL A 28 3.39 -1.89 -3.67
CA VAL A 28 3.22 -2.01 -5.12
C VAL A 28 2.02 -1.17 -5.53
N ILE A 29 2.22 -0.28 -6.48
CA ILE A 29 1.14 0.45 -7.15
C ILE A 29 0.81 -0.34 -8.41
N ALA A 30 -0.36 -0.98 -8.44
CA ALA A 30 -0.85 -1.69 -9.61
C ALA A 30 -1.67 -0.73 -10.48
N GLN A 31 -1.31 -0.62 -11.76
CA GLN A 31 -2.11 0.08 -12.76
C GLN A 31 -2.35 -0.90 -13.90
N SER A 32 -3.62 -1.14 -14.26
CA SER A 32 -3.93 -1.94 -15.45
C SER A 32 -4.19 -1.05 -16.65
N VAL A 33 -3.54 -1.35 -17.77
CA VAL A 33 -3.93 -0.88 -19.11
C VAL A 33 -4.68 -2.05 -19.77
N PRO A 34 -5.91 -1.91 -20.32
CA PRO A 34 -6.60 -0.69 -20.76
C PRO A 34 -7.67 -0.16 -19.80
N ALA A 35 -7.92 -0.83 -18.66
CA ALA A 35 -8.89 -0.39 -17.66
C ALA A 35 -8.30 0.75 -16.81
N ARG A 36 -8.38 1.99 -17.33
CA ARG A 36 -7.96 3.24 -16.68
C ARG A 36 -8.53 3.44 -15.27
N ASP A 37 -9.55 2.67 -14.90
CA ASP A 37 -10.26 2.76 -13.63
C ASP A 37 -9.73 1.83 -12.52
N HIS A 38 -8.74 0.98 -12.82
CA HIS A 38 -8.18 0.05 -11.83
C HIS A 38 -6.79 0.47 -11.38
N THR A 39 -6.76 1.48 -10.50
CA THR A 39 -5.60 1.80 -9.66
C THR A 39 -5.69 0.99 -8.36
N GLY A 40 -4.68 0.17 -8.08
CA GLY A 40 -4.58 -0.65 -6.88
C GLY A 40 -3.33 -0.34 -6.08
N LEU A 41 -3.42 -0.51 -4.77
CA LEU A 41 -2.28 -0.44 -3.85
C LEU A 41 -2.18 -1.77 -3.11
N LYS A 42 -1.00 -2.38 -3.15
CA LYS A 42 -0.68 -3.55 -2.32
C LYS A 42 0.42 -3.14 -1.36
N LEU A 43 0.17 -3.32 -0.06
CA LEU A 43 1.14 -3.15 1.01
C LEU A 43 1.54 -4.53 1.51
N ILE A 44 2.83 -4.72 1.75
CA ILE A 44 3.43 -5.96 2.20
C ILE A 44 4.24 -5.64 3.44
N LEU A 45 3.92 -6.35 4.51
CA LEU A 45 4.63 -6.32 5.79
C LEU A 45 5.51 -7.57 5.90
N PRO A 46 6.78 -7.51 5.51
CA PRO A 46 7.71 -8.61 5.70
C PRO A 46 8.11 -8.70 7.18
N VAL A 47 7.86 -9.85 7.80
CA VAL A 47 8.33 -10.16 9.15
C VAL A 47 8.98 -11.53 9.15
N GLN A 48 9.73 -11.87 10.19
CA GLN A 48 10.42 -13.16 10.24
C GLN A 48 9.40 -14.32 10.16
N GLY A 49 9.55 -15.18 9.14
CA GLY A 49 8.69 -16.36 8.93
C GLY A 49 7.33 -16.09 8.26
N ALA A 50 6.91 -14.83 8.07
CA ALA A 50 5.61 -14.51 7.51
C ALA A 50 5.57 -13.18 6.74
N GLN A 51 4.60 -13.03 5.84
CA GLN A 51 4.27 -11.76 5.20
C GLN A 51 2.78 -11.47 5.34
N TYR A 52 2.46 -10.22 5.68
CA TYR A 52 1.08 -9.75 5.76
C TYR A 52 0.81 -8.81 4.59
N ILE A 53 -0.23 -9.13 3.83
CA ILE A 53 -0.58 -8.40 2.62
C ILE A 53 -1.89 -7.64 2.86
N PHE A 54 -1.87 -6.34 2.61
CA PHE A 54 -3.05 -5.50 2.54
C PHE A 54 -3.21 -5.00 1.10
N THR A 55 -4.44 -5.07 0.57
CA THR A 55 -4.77 -4.56 -0.76
C THR A 55 -5.85 -3.50 -0.67
N ASP A 56 -5.70 -2.44 -1.43
CA ASP A 56 -6.69 -1.39 -1.58
C ASP A 56 -6.90 -1.09 -3.05
N THR A 57 -8.10 -0.66 -3.40
CA THR A 57 -8.48 -0.31 -4.77
C THR A 57 -9.09 1.07 -4.79
N ALA A 58 -8.87 1.80 -5.87
CA ALA A 58 -9.48 3.11 -6.07
C ALA A 58 -11.02 3.01 -6.12
N LYS A 59 -11.69 4.02 -5.58
CA LYS A 59 -13.13 4.27 -5.74
C LYS A 59 -13.33 5.78 -5.86
N GLY A 60 -13.68 6.27 -7.06
CA GLY A 60 -13.62 7.71 -7.34
C GLY A 60 -12.20 8.22 -7.11
N ASP A 61 -12.01 9.46 -6.67
CA ASP A 61 -10.67 10.08 -6.63
C ASP A 61 -9.85 9.75 -5.37
N THR A 62 -10.18 8.65 -4.68
CA THR A 62 -9.45 8.16 -3.51
C THR A 62 -9.36 6.64 -3.48
N MET A 63 -8.41 6.12 -2.73
CA MET A 63 -8.33 4.71 -2.37
C MET A 63 -9.43 4.35 -1.38
N ARG A 64 -10.17 3.27 -1.64
CA ARG A 64 -11.40 2.92 -0.93
C ARG A 64 -11.22 2.74 0.58
N ARG A 65 -10.09 2.15 1.01
CA ARG A 65 -9.86 1.75 2.41
C ARG A 65 -8.88 2.67 3.14
N THR A 66 -7.96 3.29 2.42
CA THR A 66 -6.90 4.16 2.95
C THR A 66 -7.16 5.64 2.74
N GLY A 67 -8.06 6.01 1.83
CA GLY A 67 -8.36 7.41 1.52
C GLY A 67 -7.24 8.16 0.80
N ILE A 68 -6.16 7.48 0.39
CA ILE A 68 -5.06 8.11 -0.36
C ILE A 68 -5.62 8.70 -1.66
N PRO A 69 -5.33 9.97 -1.99
CA PRO A 69 -5.81 10.59 -3.22
C PRO A 69 -5.31 9.86 -4.46
N VAL A 70 -6.21 9.61 -5.40
CA VAL A 70 -5.88 9.11 -6.75
C VAL A 70 -5.86 10.31 -7.68
N ARG A 71 -4.70 10.56 -8.30
CA ARG A 71 -4.51 11.70 -9.20
C ARG A 71 -4.82 11.32 -10.63
N THR A 72 -5.20 12.29 -11.44
CA THR A 72 -5.46 12.11 -12.88
C THR A 72 -4.54 13.03 -13.68
N ASP A 73 -3.82 12.48 -14.66
CA ASP A 73 -2.97 13.28 -15.55
C ASP A 73 -3.79 13.95 -16.67
N LYS A 74 -3.14 14.79 -17.48
CA LYS A 74 -3.78 15.47 -18.62
C LYS A 74 -4.32 14.50 -19.69
N LYS A 75 -3.88 13.23 -19.69
CA LYS A 75 -4.30 12.18 -20.62
C LYS A 75 -5.42 11.31 -20.04
N GLY A 76 -5.92 11.63 -18.84
CA GLY A 76 -6.96 10.88 -18.15
C GLY A 76 -6.45 9.61 -17.45
N SER A 77 -5.14 9.44 -17.30
CA SER A 77 -4.54 8.29 -16.61
C SER A 77 -4.62 8.51 -15.10
N ARG A 78 -5.14 7.51 -14.37
CA ARG A 78 -5.33 7.56 -12.92
C ARG A 78 -4.16 6.87 -12.20
N PHE A 79 -3.51 7.57 -11.27
CA PHE A 79 -2.29 7.10 -10.62
C PHE A 79 -2.19 7.51 -9.14
N LEU A 80 -1.40 6.72 -8.41
CA LEU A 80 -0.87 7.09 -7.09
C LEU A 80 0.57 7.55 -7.26
N THR A 81 1.00 8.50 -6.43
CA THR A 81 2.42 8.88 -6.36
C THR A 81 3.11 8.12 -5.24
N ASP A 82 4.41 7.84 -5.42
CA ASP A 82 5.25 7.29 -4.36
C ASP A 82 5.24 8.18 -3.10
N GLU A 83 5.18 9.49 -3.29
CA GLU A 83 5.13 10.46 -2.19
C GLU A 83 3.85 10.33 -1.38
N ASP A 84 2.69 10.27 -2.04
CA ASP A 84 1.39 10.13 -1.36
C ASP A 84 1.34 8.85 -0.53
N VAL A 85 1.85 7.73 -1.07
CA VAL A 85 1.92 6.44 -0.35
C VAL A 85 2.91 6.50 0.83
N LYS A 86 4.13 7.02 0.62
CA LYS A 86 5.14 7.14 1.68
C LYS A 86 4.68 8.05 2.81
N ARG A 87 4.06 9.19 2.48
CA ARG A 87 3.52 10.13 3.45
C ARG A 87 2.41 9.47 4.28
N PHE A 88 1.45 8.83 3.62
CA PHE A 88 0.38 8.08 4.28
C PHE A 88 0.93 7.04 5.27
N LEU A 89 1.85 6.17 4.82
CA LEU A 89 2.42 5.13 5.67
C LEU A 89 3.17 5.68 6.88
N ARG A 90 3.94 6.77 6.72
CA ARG A 90 4.64 7.43 7.83
C ARG A 90 3.67 8.04 8.85
N THR A 91 2.65 8.73 8.36
CA THR A 91 1.64 9.39 9.20
C THR A 91 0.81 8.37 9.98
N GLU A 92 0.35 7.31 9.31
CA GLU A 92 -0.57 6.35 9.92
C GLU A 92 0.12 5.29 10.79
N LEU A 93 1.33 4.87 10.43
CA LEU A 93 2.03 3.83 11.20
C LEU A 93 2.89 4.43 12.31
N GLN A 94 3.47 5.62 12.15
CA GLN A 94 4.30 6.27 13.17
C GLN A 94 5.42 5.39 13.77
N ILE A 95 5.85 4.35 13.07
CA ILE A 95 6.92 3.44 13.51
C ILE A 95 8.27 4.13 13.28
N LYS A 96 9.05 4.27 14.34
CA LYS A 96 10.37 4.91 14.29
C LYS A 96 11.31 4.12 13.37
N ASN A 97 12.02 4.83 12.50
CA ASN A 97 12.98 4.26 11.54
C ASN A 97 12.39 3.24 10.54
N LEU A 98 11.07 3.28 10.30
CA LEU A 98 10.44 2.41 9.32
C LEU A 98 10.94 2.71 7.91
N GLN A 99 11.53 1.72 7.26
CA GLN A 99 11.94 1.81 5.86
C GLN A 99 10.75 1.54 4.94
N ILE A 100 10.58 2.31 3.87
CA ILE A 100 9.45 2.18 2.95
C ILE A 100 9.98 2.07 1.52
N PHE A 101 9.74 0.92 0.89
CA PHE A 101 10.27 0.59 -0.43
C PHE A 101 9.14 0.38 -1.45
N SER A 102 9.27 0.98 -2.63
CA SER A 102 8.48 0.58 -3.79
C SER A 102 9.03 -0.72 -4.36
N TYR A 103 8.15 -1.62 -4.75
CA TYR A 103 8.49 -2.78 -5.55
C TYR A 103 7.86 -2.63 -6.93
N TRP A 104 8.71 -2.40 -7.92
CA TRP A 104 8.35 -2.36 -9.33
C TRP A 104 8.64 -3.72 -9.93
N THR A 105 7.61 -4.42 -10.39
CA THR A 105 7.78 -5.51 -11.36
C THR A 105 7.84 -4.87 -12.73
N ALA A 106 9.04 -4.78 -13.31
CA ALA A 106 9.26 -4.39 -14.69
C ALA A 106 8.68 -5.44 -15.66
#